data_AF-A0A9X5XDS0-F1
#
_entry.id   AF-A0A9X5XDS0-F1
#
_cell.length_a   1.000
_cell.length_b   1.000
_cell.length_c   1.000
_cell.angle_alpha   90.00
_cell.angle_beta   90.00
_cell.angle_gamma   90.00
#
_symmetry.space_group_name_H-M   'P 1'
#
loop_
_entity.id
_entity.type
_entity.pdbx_description
1 polymer ?
#
loop_
_entity_poly.entity_id
_entity_poly.type
_entity_poly.pdbx_seq_one_letter_code
_entity_poly.pdbx_strand_id
1 'polypeptide(L)'
;ARRTALREALLRHGFRIEHSEASLYLWATRGESCWDTVAHLAELGILVAPGDFYGEAGENFVRVALTATDERVAAAVERLG
;
A
#
# COMPACT_ATOMS: atom_id res chain seq x y z
N ALA A 1 -3.52 -6.18 -14.49
CA ALA A 1 -4.31 -4.95 -14.33
C ALA A 1 -4.20 -4.37 -12.92
N ARG A 2 -4.88 -4.93 -11.90
CA ARG A 2 -4.89 -4.41 -10.50
C ARG A 2 -3.51 -4.05 -9.94
N ARG A 3 -2.54 -4.98 -10.05
CA ARG A 3 -1.16 -4.78 -9.59
C ARG A 3 -0.52 -3.51 -10.17
N THR A 4 -0.57 -3.36 -11.48
CA THR A 4 0.03 -2.23 -12.20
C THR A 4 -0.62 -0.92 -11.77
N ALA A 5 -1.96 -0.87 -11.74
CA ALA A 5 -2.69 0.33 -11.36
C ALA A 5 -2.38 0.81 -9.92
N LEU A 6 -2.41 -0.10 -8.94
CA LEU A 6 -2.06 0.24 -7.56
C LEU A 6 -0.60 0.63 -7.41
N ARG A 7 0.31 -0.07 -8.08
CA ARG A 7 1.74 0.26 -8.07
C ARG A 7 1.97 1.67 -8.56
N GLU A 8 1.40 2.04 -9.71
CA GLU A 8 1.58 3.37 -10.29
C GLU A 8 0.97 4.46 -9.40
N ALA A 9 -0.23 4.24 -8.85
CA ALA A 9 -0.87 5.19 -7.95
C ALA A 9 -0.04 5.42 -6.68
N LEU A 10 0.44 4.35 -6.03
CA LEU A 10 1.29 4.45 -4.85
C LEU A 10 2.60 5.20 -5.16
N LEU A 11 3.26 4.89 -6.29
CA LEU A 11 4.48 5.57 -6.70
C LEU A 11 4.26 7.08 -6.92
N ARG A 12 3.15 7.47 -7.57
CA ARG A 12 2.78 8.89 -7.73
C ARG A 12 2.47 9.56 -6.40
N HIS A 13 1.89 8.81 -5.46
CA HIS A 13 1.59 9.28 -4.09
C HIS A 13 2.81 9.28 -3.15
N GLY A 14 4.02 9.17 -3.70
CA GLY A 14 5.28 9.30 -2.96
C GLY A 14 5.74 8.04 -2.22
N PHE A 15 5.15 6.88 -2.50
CA PHE A 15 5.64 5.62 -1.94
C PHE A 15 6.79 5.05 -2.75
N ARG A 16 7.70 4.34 -2.08
CA ARG A 16 8.56 3.33 -2.69
C ARG A 16 7.91 1.97 -2.54
N ILE A 17 8.12 1.09 -3.52
CA ILE A 17 7.66 -0.29 -3.48
C ILE A 17 8.87 -1.22 -3.54
N GLU A 18 9.00 -2.06 -2.53
CA GLU A 18 10.12 -2.98 -2.35
C GLU A 18 9.60 -4.39 -2.08
N HIS A 19 10.44 -5.42 -2.16
CA HIS A 19 10.09 -6.82 -1.80
C HIS A 19 8.78 -7.35 -2.41
N SER A 20 8.40 -6.85 -3.59
CA SER A 20 7.04 -7.02 -4.13
C SER A 20 6.99 -7.86 -5.41
N GLU A 21 7.94 -8.77 -5.61
CA GLU A 21 7.97 -9.64 -6.79
C GLU A 21 7.00 -10.82 -6.65
N ALA A 22 6.16 -11.02 -7.67
CA ALA A 22 5.27 -12.17 -7.85
C ALA A 22 4.33 -12.58 -6.69
N SER A 23 3.97 -11.67 -5.77
CA SER A 23 3.08 -11.97 -4.64
C SER A 23 1.64 -11.46 -4.81
N LEU A 24 0.74 -11.80 -3.89
CA LEU A 24 -0.62 -11.23 -3.81
C LEU A 24 -0.66 -9.82 -3.16
N TYR A 25 0.51 -9.25 -2.87
CA TYR A 25 0.65 -8.01 -2.12
C TYR A 25 1.66 -7.05 -2.77
N LEU A 26 1.56 -5.78 -2.41
CA LEU A 26 2.63 -4.80 -2.57
C LEU A 26 3.08 -4.37 -1.17
N TRP A 27 4.39 -4.34 -0.95
CA TRP A 27 5.01 -3.72 0.22
C TRP A 27 5.43 -2.32 -0.17
N ALA A 28 4.83 -1.33 0.48
CA ALA A 28 5.00 0.08 0.16
C ALA A 28 5.49 0.84 1.40
N THR A 29 6.37 1.81 1.22
CA THR A 29 6.92 2.64 2.31
C THR A 29 7.01 4.10 1.90
N ARG A 30 6.80 5.00 2.86
CA ARG A 30 7.12 6.44 2.76
C ARG A 30 8.39 6.82 3.53
N GLY A 31 9.13 5.84 4.06
CA GLY A 31 10.30 6.07 4.91
C GLY A 31 9.97 6.54 6.33
N GLU A 32 8.71 6.40 6.74
CA GLU A 32 8.17 6.76 8.06
C GLU A 32 7.60 5.51 8.74
N SER A 33 7.16 5.63 9.99
CA SER A 33 6.49 4.54 10.71
C SER A 33 5.30 4.02 9.92
N CYS A 34 5.14 2.70 9.84
CA CYS A 34 4.00 2.09 9.16
C CYS A 34 2.66 2.53 9.77
N TRP A 35 2.63 2.88 11.06
CA TRP A 35 1.43 3.37 11.73
C TRP A 35 1.05 4.79 11.28
N ASP A 36 2.02 5.66 11.00
CA ASP A 36 1.76 6.98 10.40
C ASP A 36 1.20 6.84 8.98
N THR A 37 1.79 5.95 8.19
CA THR A 37 1.27 5.61 6.86
C THR A 37 -0.12 4.98 6.91
N VAL A 38 -0.41 4.12 7.89
CA VAL A 38 -1.75 3.54 8.10
C VAL A 38 -2.76 4.63 8.41
N ALA A 39 -2.44 5.57 9.30
CA ALA A 39 -3.31 6.69 9.64
C ALA A 39 -3.59 7.56 8.39
N HIS A 40 -2.55 7.94 7.66
CA HIS A 40 -2.67 8.73 6.41
C HIS A 40 -3.56 8.04 5.37
N LEU A 41 -3.37 6.75 5.12
CA LEU A 41 -4.19 6.01 4.17
C LEU A 41 -5.64 5.84 4.65
N ALA A 42 -5.86 5.70 5.96
CA ALA A 42 -7.19 5.62 6.55
C ALA A 42 -7.98 6.93 6.38
N GLU A 43 -7.33 8.09 6.47
CA GLU A 43 -7.93 9.40 6.15
C GLU A 43 -8.40 9.49 4.69
N LEU A 44 -7.70 8.79 3.79
CA LEU A 44 -8.09 8.62 2.39
C LEU A 44 -9.11 7.49 2.19
N GLY A 45 -9.62 6.87 3.26
CA GLY A 45 -10.57 5.76 3.18
C GLY A 45 -9.97 4.47 2.60
N ILE A 46 -8.66 4.26 2.73
CA ILE A 46 -7.92 3.09 2.27
C ILE A 46 -7.39 2.32 3.47
N LEU A 47 -7.75 1.03 3.56
CA LEU A 47 -7.24 0.14 4.60
C LEU A 47 -6.05 -0.67 4.08
N VAL A 48 -5.01 -0.76 4.91
CA VAL A 48 -3.79 -1.55 4.65
C VAL A 48 -3.38 -2.30 5.92
N ALA A 49 -2.54 -3.32 5.79
CA ALA A 49 -1.95 -3.98 6.95
C ALA A 49 -0.65 -3.27 7.36
N PRO A 50 -0.46 -2.94 8.66
CA PRO A 50 0.83 -2.49 9.18
C PRO A 50 1.90 -3.55 8.98
N GLY A 51 3.10 -3.15 8.56
CA GLY A 51 4.22 -4.06 8.35
C GLY A 51 4.84 -4.57 9.64
N ASP A 52 4.66 -3.85 10.75
CA ASP A 52 5.09 -4.22 12.10
C ASP A 52 4.54 -5.59 12.55
N PHE A 53 3.39 -6.02 12.03
CA PHE A 53 2.86 -7.38 12.25
C PHE A 53 3.77 -8.51 11.68
N TYR A 54 4.76 -8.15 10.87
CA TYR A 54 5.68 -9.08 10.21
C TYR A 54 7.12 -8.95 10.73
N GLY A 55 7.33 -8.24 11.84
CA GLY A 55 8.62 -8.06 12.52
C GLY A 55 9.34 -6.75 12.16
N GLU A 56 10.48 -6.52 12.80
CA GLU A 56 11.26 -5.26 12.76
C GLU A 56 11.55 -4.77 11.32
N ALA A 57 11.83 -5.69 10.39
CA ALA A 57 12.07 -5.36 8.99
C ALA A 57 10.85 -4.69 8.29
N GLY A 58 9.65 -4.84 8.83
CA GLY A 58 8.41 -4.29 8.32
C GLY A 58 7.96 -2.99 8.97
N GLU A 59 8.65 -2.47 10.00
CA GLU A 59 8.20 -1.33 10.82
C GLU A 59 7.88 -0.06 10.02
N ASN A 60 8.53 0.13 8.87
CA ASN A 60 8.35 1.29 8.00
C ASN A 60 7.56 0.97 6.72
N PHE A 61 6.97 -0.21 6.62
CA PHE A 61 6.24 -0.66 5.44
C PHE A 61 4.77 -0.93 5.76
N VAL A 62 3.91 -0.76 4.76
CA VAL A 62 2.55 -1.27 4.77
C VAL A 62 2.37 -2.31 3.68
N ARG A 63 1.50 -3.28 3.94
CA ARG A 63 1.17 -4.33 2.98
C ARG A 63 -0.20 -4.07 2.35
N VAL A 64 -0.19 -3.83 1.04
CA VAL A 64 -1.37 -3.54 0.23
C VAL A 64 -1.81 -4.81 -0.50
N ALA A 65 -3.03 -5.28 -0.25
CA ALA A 65 -3.56 -6.48 -0.87
C ALA A 65 -4.05 -6.24 -2.30
N LEU A 66 -3.72 -7.15 -3.22
CA LEU A 66 -4.20 -7.12 -4.61
C LEU A 66 -5.49 -7.91 -4.82
N THR A 67 -6.05 -8.49 -3.75
CA THR A 67 -7.15 -9.45 -3.78
C THR A 67 -8.54 -8.82 -3.70
N ALA A 68 -8.65 -7.51 -3.51
CA ALA A 68 -9.91 -6.77 -3.54
C ALA A 68 -10.51 -6.73 -4.96
N THR A 69 -11.83 -6.51 -5.07
CA THR A 69 -12.53 -6.40 -6.35
C THR A 69 -11.96 -5.27 -7.21
N ASP A 70 -12.10 -5.37 -8.54
CA ASP A 70 -11.60 -4.34 -9.46
C ASP A 70 -12.19 -2.94 -9.16
N GLU A 71 -13.47 -2.87 -8.78
CA GLU A 71 -14.13 -1.63 -8.33
C GLU A 71 -13.43 -1.02 -7.11
N ARG A 72 -13.08 -1.82 -6.09
CA ARG A 72 -12.42 -1.33 -4.88
C ARG A 72 -10.99 -0.92 -5.15
N VAL A 73 -10.31 -1.62 -6.04
CA VAL A 73 -8.97 -1.23 -6.51
C VAL A 73 -9.01 0.09 -7.27
N ALA A 74 -9.99 0.28 -8.16
CA ALA A 74 -10.16 1.54 -8.88
C ALA A 74 -10.44 2.71 -7.92
N ALA A 75 -11.31 2.52 -6.93
CA ALA A 75 -11.59 3.55 -5.93
C ALA A 75 -10.35 3.90 -5.08
N ALA A 76 -9.52 2.92 -4.72
CA ALA A 76 -8.27 3.19 -4.02
C ALA A 76 -7.27 3.97 -4.89
N VAL A 77 -7.16 3.63 -6.18
CA VAL A 77 -6.32 4.34 -7.15
C VAL A 77 -6.77 5.81 -7.29
N GLU A 78 -8.07 6.06 -7.41
CA GLU A 78 -8.62 7.43 -7.50
C GLU A 78 -8.29 8.27 -6.26
N ARG A 79 -8.40 7.70 -5.06
CA ARG A 79 -8.12 8.40 -3.80
C ARG A 79 -6.63 8.69 -3.58
N LEU A 80 -5.75 7.98 -4.27
CA LEU A 80 -4.30 8.16 -4.19
C LEU A 80 -3.77 9.23 -5.16
N GLY A 81 -4.57 9.75 -6.09
CA GLY A 81 -4.10 10.72 -7.10
C GLY A 81 -3.64 10.10 -8.42
#